data_AF-A0A3M2HK91-F1
#
_entry.id   AF-A0A3M2HK91-F1
#
_cell.length_a   1.000
_cell.length_b   1.000
_cell.length_c   1.000
_cell.angle_alpha   90.00
_cell.angle_beta   90.00
_cell.angle_gamma   90.00
#
_symmetry.space_group_name_H-M   'P 1'
#
loop_
_entity.id
_entity.type
_entity.pdbx_description
1 polymer ?
#
loop_
_entity_poly.entity_id
_entity_poly.type
_entity_poly.pdbx_seq_one_letter_code
_entity_poly.pdbx_strand_id
1 'polypeptide(L)' 'MPIAIGVPASPWCEVVTAKMTYRNSAGEVEVLTYEQLSSICSNQN' A
#
# COMPACT_ATOMS: atom_id res chain seq x y z
N MET A 1 -4.57 13.99 1.21
CA MET A 1 -4.76 12.85 2.14
C MET A 1 -5.18 11.64 1.32
N PRO A 2 -4.59 10.45 1.54
CA PRO A 2 -5.09 9.22 0.93
C PRO A 2 -6.47 8.90 1.50
N ILE A 3 -7.37 8.42 0.64
CA ILE A 3 -8.72 7.98 1.00
C ILE A 3 -8.64 6.60 1.65
N ALA A 4 -7.83 5.70 1.07
CA ALA A 4 -7.64 4.35 1.58
C ALA A 4 -6.26 3.82 1.18
N ILE A 5 -5.67 2.98 2.03
CA ILE A 5 -4.47 2.21 1.71
C ILE A 5 -4.79 0.75 1.99
N GLY A 6 -4.72 -0.09 0.96
CA GLY A 6 -4.86 -1.53 1.04
C GLY A 6 -3.51 -2.20 0.81
N VAL A 7 -2.93 -2.75 1.88
CA VAL A 7 -1.74 -3.60 1.80
C VAL A 7 -2.21 -5.05 1.96
N PRO A 8 -1.97 -5.93 0.99
CA PRO A 8 -2.32 -7.34 1.15
C PRO A 8 -1.49 -7.96 2.27
N ALA A 9 -2.14 -8.74 3.13
CA ALA A 9 -1.45 -9.52 4.14
C ALA A 9 -0.67 -10.65 3.45
N SER A 10 0.65 -10.66 3.60
CA SER A 10 1.47 -11.81 3.28
C SER A 10 1.86 -12.52 4.57
N PRO A 11 1.83 -13.86 4.63
CA PRO A 11 2.35 -14.63 5.76
C PRO A 11 3.89 -14.71 5.79
N TRP A 12 4.56 -14.23 4.75
CA TRP A 12 6.03 -14.28 4.62
C TRP A 12 6.61 -12.87 4.51
N CYS A 13 7.90 -12.73 4.84
CA CYS A 13 8.62 -11.49 4.55
C CYS A 13 8.94 -11.42 3.05
N GLU A 14 8.05 -10.80 2.28
CA GLU A 14 8.21 -10.57 0.84
C GLU A 14 7.82 -9.14 0.42
N VAL A 15 8.14 -8.81 -0.83
CA VAL A 15 7.65 -7.58 -1.47
C VAL A 15 6.21 -7.82 -1.90
N VAL A 16 5.33 -6.93 -1.47
CA VAL A 16 3.89 -6.96 -1.77
C VAL A 16 3.49 -5.70 -2.54
N THR A 17 2.51 -5.83 -3.42
CA THR A 17 1.93 -4.69 -4.13
C THR A 17 0.80 -4.07 -3.30
N ALA A 18 1.05 -2.90 -2.74
CA ALA A 18 0.04 -2.10 -2.05
C ALA A 18 -0.77 -1.25 -3.04
N LYS A 19 -2.02 -0.96 -2.66
CA LYS A 19 -2.93 -0.09 -3.40
C LYS A 19 -3.27 1.11 -2.54
N MET A 20 -2.98 2.31 -3.04
CA MET A 20 -3.39 3.56 -2.41
C MET A 20 -4.43 4.26 -3.26
N THR A 21 -5.61 4.45 -2.71
CA THR A 21 -6.66 5.27 -3.29
C THR A 21 -6.51 6.69 -2.76
N TYR A 22 -6.40 7.68 -3.65
CA TYR A 22 -6.30 9.08 -3.27
C TYR A 22 -7.21 9.94 -4.14
N ARG A 23 -7.50 11.14 -3.64
CA ARG A 23 -8.15 12.18 -4.44
C ARG A 23 -7.09 13.09 -5.02
N ASN A 24 -7.06 13.23 -6.34
CA ASN A 24 -6.17 14.18 -7.00
C ASN A 24 -6.65 15.62 -6.76
N SER A 25 -5.85 16.61 -7.16
CA SER A 25 -6.18 18.04 -7.00
C SER A 25 -7.39 18.49 -7.84
N ALA A 26 -7.74 17.75 -8.89
CA ALA A 26 -8.94 17.97 -9.69
C ALA A 26 -10.21 17.39 -9.04
N GLY A 27 -10.08 16.64 -7.94
CA GLY A 27 -11.19 16.03 -7.23
C GLY A 27 -11.59 14.64 -7.72
N GLU A 28 -10.79 14.03 -8.60
CA GLU A 28 -11.00 12.68 -9.10
C GLU A 28 -10.35 11.64 -8.18
N VAL A 29 -10.92 10.44 -8.14
CA VAL A 29 -10.41 9.32 -7.34
C VAL A 29 -9.49 8.48 -8.21
N GLU A 30 -8.23 8.37 -7.80
CA GLU A 30 -7.21 7.58 -8.49
C GLU A 30 -6.68 6.47 -7.58
N VAL A 31 -6.18 5.41 -8.21
CA VAL A 31 -5.55 4.28 -7.53
C VAL A 31 -4.11 4.17 -7.99
N LEU A 32 -3.18 4.40 -7.05
CA LEU A 32 -1.76 4.13 -7.23
C LEU A 32 -1.42 2.74 -6.71
N THR A 33 -0.75 1.94 -7.52
CA THR A 33 -0.15 0.67 -7.07
C THR A 33 1.35 0.85 -6.90
N TYR A 34 1.89 0.45 -5.76
CA TYR A 34 3.32 0.53 -5.48
C TYR A 34 3.79 -0.72 -4.73
N GLU A 35 5.07 -1.04 -4.87
CA GLU A 35 5.70 -2.14 -4.16
C GLU A 35 6.20 -1.67 -2.79
N GLN A 36 5.96 -2.50 -1.77
CA GLN A 36 6.51 -2.30 -0.43
C GLN A 36 6.84 -3.64 0.21
N LEU A 37 7.67 -3.62 1.27
CA LEU A 37 7.84 -4.81 2.10
C LEU A 37 6.53 -5.12 2.85
N SER A 38 6.23 -6.41 2.99
CA SER A 38 5.15 -6.86 3.85
C SER A 38 5.37 -6.37 5.29
N SER A 39 4.29 -6.17 6.04
CA SER A 39 4.36 -5.75 7.44
C SER A 39 5.07 -6.78 8.34
N ILE A 40 5.18 -8.03 7.90
CA ILE A 40 5.92 -9.08 8.62
C ILE A 40 7.42 -8.84 8.55
N CYS A 41 7.93 -8.19 7.49
CA CYS A 41 9.33 -7.80 7.39
C CYS A 41 9.75 -6.75 8.44
N SER A 42 8.80 -6.08 9.10
CA SER A 42 9.09 -5.05 10.11
C SER A 42 9.68 -5.62 11.40
N ASN A 43 9.66 -6.94 11.60
CA ASN A 43 10.26 -7.65 12.74
C ASN A 43 11.70 -8.12 12.47
N GLN A 44 12.55 -7.26 11.89
CA GLN A 44 14.00 -7.50 11.84
C GLN A 44 14.67 -6.79 13.03
N ASN A 45 14.58 -7.38 14.22
CA ASN A 45 15.38 -6.99 15.37
C ASN A 45 16.44 -8.06 15.64
#